data_AF-A0A7C3WEX2-F1
#
_entry.id   AF-A0A7C3WEX2-F1
#
_cell.length_a   1.000
_cell.length_b   1.000
_cell.length_c   1.000
_cell.angle_alpha   90.00
_cell.angle_beta   90.00
_cell.angle_gamma   90.00
#
_symmetry.space_group_name_H-M   'P 1'
#
loop_
_entity.id
_entity.type
_entity.pdbx_description
1 polymer ?
#
loop_
_entity_poly.entity_id
_entity_poly.type
_entity_poly.pdbx_seq_one_letter_code
_entity_poly.pdbx_strand_id
1 'polypeptide(L)'
;MLKTNVWALAVAGAWALAPTSSQATVITEDFQTDPWRRGWRTSGEGSLFRWDAQEQRLAVTWNSALENSYFYLPLGTILTRQDDFRLAFTLRLDDISVGTTPGKPYTFEIALGLLNLRQALAPAFLRGTGVASP
;
A
#
# COMPACT_ATOMS: atom_id res chain seq x y z
N MET A 1 20.33 14.04 78.44
CA MET A 1 19.93 14.85 77.27
C MET A 1 19.77 13.90 76.09
N LEU A 2 18.62 13.96 75.42
CA LEU A 2 18.08 12.95 74.50
C LEU A 2 18.20 13.45 73.04
N LYS A 3 18.24 12.49 72.10
CA LYS A 3 17.82 12.55 70.68
C LYS A 3 18.89 12.91 69.64
N THR A 4 18.98 12.30 68.45
CA THR A 4 18.65 10.96 67.87
C THR A 4 19.31 10.97 66.47
N ASN A 5 19.66 9.80 65.96
CA ASN A 5 20.39 9.57 64.72
C ASN A 5 19.75 10.16 63.44
N VAL A 6 20.65 10.52 62.52
CA VAL A 6 20.44 10.84 61.10
C VAL A 6 19.74 9.69 60.38
N TRP A 7 18.70 10.00 59.59
CA TRP A 7 18.23 9.15 58.48
C TRP A 7 17.85 10.05 57.31
N ALA A 8 18.75 10.16 56.33
CA ALA A 8 18.46 10.75 55.03
C ALA A 8 17.82 9.67 54.14
N LEU A 9 16.56 9.85 53.76
CA LEU A 9 15.89 9.05 52.73
C LEU A 9 16.08 9.75 51.38
N ALA A 10 17.06 9.29 50.61
CA ALA A 10 17.17 9.61 49.19
C ALA A 10 16.56 8.46 48.38
N VAL A 11 15.32 8.64 47.90
CA VAL A 11 14.72 7.74 46.92
C VAL A 11 15.12 8.23 45.53
N ALA A 12 16.17 7.63 44.97
CA ALA A 12 16.52 7.81 43.56
C ALA A 12 15.79 6.72 42.74
N GLY A 13 14.60 7.05 42.23
CA GLY A 13 13.88 6.20 41.29
C GLY A 13 14.41 6.41 39.87
N ALA A 14 15.37 5.60 39.43
CA ALA A 14 15.78 5.55 38.04
C ALA A 14 14.76 4.75 37.22
N TRP A 15 13.86 5.43 36.51
CA TRP A 15 13.02 4.80 35.50
C TRP A 15 13.87 4.52 34.25
N ALA A 16 14.34 3.28 34.12
CA ALA A 16 14.92 2.81 32.87
C ALA A 16 13.80 2.65 31.84
N LEU A 17 13.57 3.68 31.03
CA LEU A 17 12.79 3.56 29.80
C LEU A 17 13.58 2.65 28.85
N ALA A 18 13.22 1.37 28.79
CA ALA A 18 13.72 0.48 27.76
C ALA A 18 13.25 1.05 26.41
N PRO A 19 14.16 1.35 25.45
CA PRO A 19 13.73 1.77 24.12
C PRO A 19 13.01 0.59 23.46
N THR A 20 11.70 0.69 23.32
CA THR A 20 10.94 -0.23 22.46
C THR A 20 11.29 0.12 21.02
N SER A 21 12.21 -0.63 20.42
CA SER A 21 12.43 -0.56 18.97
C SER A 21 11.19 -1.15 18.29
N SER A 22 10.33 -0.29 17.74
CA SER A 22 9.29 -0.74 16.81
C SER A 22 9.98 -1.19 15.53
N GLN A 23 9.92 -2.49 15.23
CA GLN A 23 10.44 -3.01 13.97
C GLN A 23 9.37 -2.82 12.90
N ALA A 24 9.71 -2.11 11.82
CA ALA A 24 8.81 -1.93 10.69
C ALA A 24 8.53 -3.27 10.02
N THR A 25 7.26 -3.55 9.72
CA THR A 25 6.90 -4.67 8.85
C THR A 25 7.36 -4.36 7.43
N VAL A 26 8.22 -5.21 6.87
CA VAL A 26 8.73 -5.08 5.50
C VAL A 26 8.02 -6.09 4.61
N ILE A 27 7.45 -5.61 3.52
CA ILE A 27 6.85 -6.44 2.47
C ILE A 27 7.66 -6.20 1.20
N THR A 28 8.18 -7.28 0.61
CA THR A 28 8.98 -7.23 -0.62
C THR A 28 8.37 -8.15 -1.67
N GLU A 29 8.07 -7.57 -2.83
CA GLU A 29 7.67 -8.30 -4.03
C GLU A 29 8.65 -8.01 -5.16
N ASP A 30 9.22 -9.07 -5.72
CA ASP A 30 10.19 -9.03 -6.81
C ASP A 30 9.67 -9.75 -8.07
N PHE A 31 8.50 -10.39 -7.99
CA PHE A 31 7.83 -11.14 -9.04
C PHE A 31 8.66 -12.29 -9.63
N GLN A 32 9.68 -12.78 -8.92
CA GLN A 32 10.50 -13.93 -9.35
C GLN A 32 9.69 -15.23 -9.43
N THR A 33 8.59 -15.31 -8.67
CA THR A 33 7.66 -16.44 -8.66
C THR A 33 6.23 -15.95 -8.81
N ASP A 34 5.32 -16.87 -9.15
CA ASP A 34 3.90 -16.61 -9.32
C ASP A 34 3.30 -15.86 -8.11
N PRO A 35 2.89 -14.59 -8.26
CA PRO A 35 2.45 -13.76 -7.14
C PRO A 35 1.11 -14.24 -6.54
N TRP A 36 0.27 -14.96 -7.28
CA TRP A 36 -0.96 -15.54 -6.71
C TRP A 36 -0.66 -16.59 -5.64
N ARG A 37 0.48 -17.28 -5.75
CA ARG A 37 0.95 -18.21 -4.72
C ARG A 37 1.52 -17.50 -3.49
N ARG A 38 1.81 -16.21 -3.60
CA ARG A 38 2.38 -15.36 -2.54
C ARG A 38 1.36 -14.46 -1.85
N GLY A 39 0.07 -14.72 -2.05
CA GLY A 39 -1.02 -14.02 -1.37
C GLY A 39 -1.58 -12.80 -2.12
N TRP A 40 -1.08 -12.51 -3.32
CA TRP A 40 -1.71 -11.54 -4.19
C TRP A 40 -3.07 -12.03 -4.69
N ARG A 41 -3.97 -11.09 -4.92
CA ARG A 41 -5.36 -11.34 -5.27
C ARG A 41 -5.80 -10.44 -6.41
N THR A 42 -6.84 -10.89 -7.10
CA THR A 42 -7.47 -10.17 -8.20
C THR A 42 -8.93 -9.88 -7.87
N SER A 43 -9.43 -8.73 -8.30
CA SER A 43 -10.85 -8.39 -8.33
C SER A 43 -11.16 -7.63 -9.61
N GLY A 44 -12.35 -7.84 -10.19
CA GLY A 44 -12.74 -7.32 -11.51
C GLY A 44 -12.21 -8.18 -12.66
N GLU A 45 -11.93 -7.55 -13.79
CA GLU A 45 -11.42 -8.20 -15.00
C GLU A 45 -9.98 -8.68 -14.81
N GLY A 46 -9.82 -9.99 -14.57
CA GLY A 46 -8.53 -10.61 -14.26
C GLY A 46 -7.59 -10.76 -15.44
N SER A 47 -8.08 -10.75 -16.69
CA SER A 47 -7.24 -10.86 -17.88
C SER A 47 -6.29 -9.67 -18.06
N LEU A 48 -6.52 -8.57 -17.34
CA LEU A 48 -5.65 -7.39 -17.29
C LEU A 48 -4.33 -7.63 -16.54
N PHE A 49 -4.21 -8.72 -15.79
CA PHE A 49 -3.04 -9.04 -14.99
C PHE A 49 -2.47 -10.39 -15.41
N ARG A 50 -1.19 -10.40 -15.80
CA ARG A 50 -0.50 -11.62 -16.20
C ARG A 50 0.88 -11.66 -15.56
N TRP A 51 1.17 -12.74 -14.83
CA TRP A 51 2.54 -13.01 -14.43
C TRP A 51 3.32 -13.52 -15.64
N ASP A 52 4.41 -12.84 -15.97
CA ASP A 52 5.32 -13.22 -17.03
C ASP A 52 6.50 -13.95 -16.40
N ALA A 53 6.48 -15.29 -16.44
CA ALA A 53 7.52 -16.11 -15.83
C ALA A 53 8.89 -15.97 -16.52
N GLN A 54 8.90 -15.60 -17.80
CA GLN A 54 10.14 -15.42 -18.57
C GLN A 54 10.84 -14.12 -18.17
N GLU A 55 10.08 -13.04 -18.08
CA GLU A 55 10.59 -11.72 -17.71
C GLU A 55 10.56 -11.45 -16.20
N GLN A 56 10.07 -12.41 -15.41
CA GLN A 56 9.90 -12.34 -13.94
C GLN A 56 9.25 -11.03 -13.48
N ARG A 57 8.14 -10.67 -14.13
CA ARG A 57 7.40 -9.44 -13.84
C ARG A 57 5.90 -9.67 -13.86
N LEU A 58 5.17 -8.79 -13.20
CA LEU A 58 3.74 -8.65 -13.43
C LEU A 58 3.52 -7.72 -14.64
N ALA A 59 2.97 -8.27 -15.72
CA ALA A 59 2.45 -7.48 -16.82
C ALA A 59 1.03 -7.01 -16.48
N VAL A 60 0.80 -5.70 -16.61
CA VAL A 60 -0.48 -5.05 -16.30
C VAL A 60 -0.95 -4.27 -17.51
N THR A 61 -2.17 -4.54 -17.95
CA THR A 61 -2.86 -3.75 -18.97
C THR A 61 -3.93 -2.92 -18.29
N TRP A 62 -3.80 -1.60 -18.29
CA TRP A 62 -4.89 -0.73 -17.86
C TRP A 62 -5.84 -0.49 -19.04
N ASN A 63 -7.12 -0.85 -18.89
CA ASN A 63 -8.14 -0.54 -19.88
C ASN A 63 -9.35 0.13 -19.23
N SER A 64 -9.48 1.45 -19.41
CA SER A 64 -10.55 2.24 -18.79
C SER A 64 -11.95 1.99 -19.35
N ALA A 65 -12.06 1.23 -20.45
CA ALA A 65 -13.35 0.81 -21.01
C ALA A 65 -13.94 -0.42 -20.30
N LEU A 66 -13.14 -1.12 -19.50
CA LEU A 66 -13.57 -2.24 -18.68
C LEU A 66 -13.90 -1.76 -17.26
N GLU A 67 -14.44 -2.68 -16.45
CA GLU A 67 -14.74 -2.42 -15.05
C GLU A 67 -13.47 -2.12 -14.22
N ASN A 68 -13.67 -1.61 -13.00
CA ASN A 68 -12.56 -1.38 -12.08
C ASN A 68 -11.94 -2.72 -11.69
N SER A 69 -10.67 -2.90 -12.03
CA SER A 69 -9.93 -4.11 -11.73
C SER A 69 -8.73 -3.81 -10.85
N TYR A 70 -8.47 -4.71 -9.90
CA TYR A 70 -7.39 -4.58 -8.94
C TYR A 70 -6.59 -5.85 -8.87
N PHE A 71 -5.26 -5.69 -8.85
CA PHE A 71 -4.32 -6.71 -8.42
C PHE A 71 -3.61 -6.21 -7.18
N TYR A 72 -3.80 -6.89 -6.05
CA TYR A 72 -3.45 -6.33 -4.75
C TYR A 72 -2.96 -7.40 -3.77
N LEU A 73 -2.08 -6.97 -2.86
CA LEU A 73 -1.67 -7.72 -1.69
C LEU A 73 -2.30 -7.09 -0.45
N PRO A 74 -3.19 -7.78 0.29
CA PRO A 74 -3.72 -7.26 1.53
C PRO A 74 -2.60 -7.05 2.56
N LEU A 75 -2.53 -5.87 3.16
CA LEU A 75 -1.56 -5.58 4.22
C LEU A 75 -1.83 -6.35 5.52
N GLY A 76 -3.04 -6.90 5.70
CA GLY A 76 -3.47 -7.56 6.94
C GLY A 76 -3.69 -6.60 8.11
N THR A 77 -3.49 -5.30 7.91
CA THR A 77 -3.68 -4.23 8.89
C THR A 77 -4.27 -2.98 8.23
N ILE A 78 -4.63 -1.99 9.04
CA ILE A 78 -5.09 -0.67 8.60
C ILE A 78 -3.99 0.34 8.94
N LEU A 79 -3.52 1.06 7.93
CA LEU A 79 -2.64 2.22 8.11
C LEU A 79 -3.49 3.47 8.34
N THR A 80 -3.10 4.25 9.32
CA THR A 80 -3.74 5.49 9.76
C THR A 80 -2.82 6.69 9.49
N ARG A 81 -3.28 7.90 9.82
CA ARG A 81 -2.45 9.11 9.67
C ARG A 81 -1.33 9.20 10.69
N GLN A 82 -1.36 8.34 11.71
CA GLN A 82 -0.38 8.26 12.79
C GLN A 82 0.74 7.26 12.47
N ASP A 83 0.58 6.46 11.41
CA ASP A 83 1.56 5.45 11.03
C ASP A 83 2.57 6.03 10.03
N ASP A 84 3.85 5.80 10.32
CA ASP A 84 4.93 6.08 9.38
C ASP A 84 5.14 4.88 8.48
N PHE A 85 5.14 5.10 7.17
CA PHE A 85 5.38 4.06 6.18
C PHE A 85 6.16 4.59 4.98
N ARG A 86 6.79 3.67 4.26
CA ARG A 86 7.44 3.93 2.98
C ARG A 86 6.93 2.94 1.96
N LEU A 87 6.55 3.44 0.79
CA LEU A 87 6.26 2.64 -0.40
C LEU A 87 7.33 2.94 -1.45
N ALA A 88 7.85 1.89 -2.08
CA ALA A 88 8.73 1.99 -3.24
C ALA A 88 8.39 0.88 -4.22
N PHE A 89 8.41 1.20 -5.51
CA PHE A 89 8.15 0.25 -6.58
C PHE A 89 8.90 0.68 -7.84
N THR A 90 9.07 -0.27 -8.76
CA THR A 90 9.58 -0.01 -10.10
C THR A 90 8.44 -0.21 -11.09
N LEU A 91 8.18 0.78 -11.93
CA LEU A 91 7.20 0.71 -13.02
C LEU A 91 7.92 0.91 -14.35
N ARG A 92 7.59 0.07 -15.34
CA ARG A 92 7.97 0.27 -16.75
C ARG A 92 6.69 0.45 -17.56
N LEU A 93 6.58 1.59 -18.25
CA LEU A 93 5.51 1.84 -19.19
C LEU A 93 5.94 1.36 -20.57
N ASP A 94 5.36 0.25 -21.03
CA ASP A 94 5.71 -0.36 -22.32
C ASP A 94 4.98 0.31 -23.50
N ASP A 95 3.70 0.69 -23.30
CA ASP A 95 2.85 1.33 -24.31
C ASP A 95 1.77 2.20 -23.65
N ILE A 96 1.21 3.16 -24.39
CA ILE A 96 0.13 4.02 -23.94
C ILE A 96 -0.81 4.41 -25.09
N SER A 97 -2.11 4.26 -24.87
CA SER A 97 -3.15 4.72 -25.77
C SER A 97 -4.13 5.62 -25.01
N VAL A 98 -4.07 6.92 -25.28
CA VAL A 98 -4.83 7.95 -24.53
C VAL A 98 -5.66 8.82 -25.47
N GLY A 99 -6.80 9.31 -24.98
CA GLY A 99 -7.68 10.17 -25.78
C GLY A 99 -8.30 9.48 -27.00
N THR A 100 -8.37 8.15 -27.01
CA THR A 100 -8.83 7.35 -28.17
C THR A 100 -10.34 7.41 -28.40
N THR A 101 -11.11 7.87 -27.42
CA THR A 101 -12.56 8.01 -27.56
C THR A 101 -12.88 9.28 -28.35
N PRO A 102 -13.60 9.19 -29.49
CA PRO A 102 -13.98 10.37 -30.27
C PRO A 102 -14.70 11.43 -29.42
N GLY A 103 -14.22 12.68 -29.51
CA GLY A 103 -14.78 13.80 -28.74
C GLY A 103 -14.36 13.85 -27.26
N LYS A 104 -13.49 12.94 -26.78
CA LYS A 104 -12.98 12.92 -25.41
C LYS A 104 -11.45 12.79 -25.40
N PRO A 105 -10.70 13.84 -25.78
CA PRO A 105 -9.23 13.79 -25.90
C PRO A 105 -8.50 13.82 -24.55
N TYR A 106 -9.21 14.09 -23.45
CA TYR A 106 -8.62 14.25 -22.13
C TYR A 106 -8.09 12.91 -21.60
N THR A 107 -7.02 13.01 -20.82
CA THR A 107 -6.29 11.87 -20.28
C THR A 107 -6.35 11.89 -18.75
N PHE A 108 -5.99 10.76 -18.13
CA PHE A 108 -5.84 10.65 -16.69
C PHE A 108 -4.41 10.22 -16.35
N GLU A 109 -3.95 10.63 -15.19
CA GLU A 109 -2.67 10.18 -14.63
C GLU A 109 -2.72 8.70 -14.23
N ILE A 110 -1.56 8.04 -14.27
CA ILE A 110 -1.37 6.75 -13.62
C ILE A 110 -1.05 7.04 -12.15
N ALA A 111 -2.00 6.71 -11.27
CA ALA A 111 -1.83 6.85 -9.84
C ALA A 111 -1.46 5.50 -9.19
N LEU A 112 -0.53 5.55 -8.23
CA LEU A 112 -0.11 4.40 -7.43
C LEU A 112 -0.11 4.81 -5.96
N GLY A 113 -0.75 4.01 -5.12
CA GLY A 113 -0.91 4.35 -3.72
C GLY A 113 -1.60 3.26 -2.91
N LEU A 114 -1.82 3.57 -1.63
CA LEU A 114 -2.58 2.74 -0.73
C LEU A 114 -4.07 3.05 -0.86
N LEU A 115 -4.89 2.01 -0.94
CA LEU A 115 -6.33 2.13 -1.12
C LEU A 115 -7.05 1.46 0.04
N ASN A 116 -8.15 2.07 0.50
CA ASN A 116 -9.08 1.37 1.36
C ASN A 116 -9.77 0.27 0.54
N LEU A 117 -9.36 -0.98 0.75
CA LEU A 117 -9.81 -2.10 -0.06
C LEU A 117 -11.34 -2.30 -0.01
N ARG A 118 -12.00 -2.05 1.13
CA ARG A 118 -13.46 -2.16 1.21
C ARG A 118 -14.18 -1.14 0.32
N GLN A 119 -13.65 0.07 0.24
CA GLN A 119 -14.21 1.09 -0.64
C GLN A 119 -13.88 0.80 -2.10
N ALA A 120 -12.62 0.50 -2.41
CA ALA A 120 -12.15 0.26 -3.79
C ALA A 120 -12.88 -0.90 -4.48
N LEU A 121 -13.22 -1.95 -3.73
CA LEU A 121 -13.94 -3.13 -4.23
C LEU A 121 -15.47 -3.00 -4.14
N ALA A 122 -16.00 -1.87 -3.67
CA ALA A 122 -17.44 -1.68 -3.61
C ALA A 122 -18.02 -1.53 -5.03
N PRO A 123 -19.19 -2.13 -5.35
CA PRO A 123 -19.77 -2.05 -6.69
C PRO A 123 -20.02 -0.62 -7.21
N ALA A 124 -20.25 0.34 -6.31
CA ALA A 124 -20.49 1.74 -6.63
C ALA A 124 -19.23 2.63 -6.56
N PHE A 125 -18.04 2.03 -6.45
CA PHE A 125 -16.81 2.81 -6.35
C PHE A 125 -16.50 3.55 -7.66
N LEU A 126 -16.39 4.88 -7.57
CA LEU A 126 -15.99 5.72 -8.68
C LEU A 126 -14.49 5.99 -8.60
N ARG A 127 -13.74 5.46 -9.55
CA ARG A 127 -12.28 5.62 -9.70
C ARG A 127 -11.84 7.06 -10.04
N GLY A 128 -12.79 7.93 -10.40
CA GLY A 128 -12.54 9.34 -10.62
C GLY A 128 -13.76 10.08 -11.14
N THR A 129 -13.72 11.40 -11.02
CA THR A 129 -14.81 12.32 -11.39
C THR A 129 -14.59 13.00 -12.75
N GLY A 130 -13.52 12.65 -13.46
CA GLY A 130 -13.09 13.37 -14.67
C GLY A 130 -12.04 14.46 -14.40
N VAL A 131 -11.90 14.90 -13.15
CA VAL A 131 -10.93 15.95 -12.73
C VAL A 131 -10.07 15.56 -11.52
N ALA A 132 -10.48 14.53 -10.79
CA ALA A 132 -9.76 13.99 -9.64
C ALA A 132 -10.09 12.50 -9.47
N SER A 133 -9.16 11.73 -8.90
CA SER A 133 -9.42 10.41 -8.33
C SER A 133 -9.57 10.52 -6.80
N PRO A 134 -10.31 9.60 -6.14
CA PRO A 134 -10.36 9.51 -4.68
C PRO A 134 -9.00 9.28 -4.02
#